data_AF-A0A353YIB5-F1
#
_entry.id   AF-A0A353YIB5-F1
#
_cell.length_a   1.000
_cell.length_b   1.000
_cell.length_c   1.000
_cell.angle_alpha   90.00
_cell.angle_beta   90.00
_cell.angle_gamma   90.00
#
_symmetry.space_group_name_H-M   'P 1'
#
loop_
_entity.id
_entity.type
_entity.pdbx_description
1 polymer ?
#
loop_
_entity_poly.entity_id
_entity_poly.type
_entity_poly.pdbx_seq_one_letter_code
_entity_poly.pdbx_strand_id
1 'polypeptide(L)'
;MFAVAAQSLFLVFLTVFLFNHADPKGDGMEMVASGAAFMLIFMPFSLPAFILAKEGRHLVVAALLAGLAAFAYFAFWFEILAELGIQQAPWS
;
A
#
# COMPACT_ATOMS: atom_id res chain seq x y z
N MET A 1 -6.48 -14.91 2.22
CA MET A 1 -6.21 -14.70 0.78
C MET A 1 -6.85 -13.42 0.25
N PHE A 2 -8.14 -13.17 0.52
CA PHE A 2 -8.84 -11.94 0.09
C PHE A 2 -8.09 -10.64 0.43
N ALA A 3 -7.60 -10.49 1.66
CA ALA A 3 -6.89 -9.27 2.10
C ALA A 3 -5.63 -8.96 1.26
N VAL A 4 -4.83 -9.97 0.94
CA VAL A 4 -3.62 -9.78 0.11
C VAL A 4 -4.01 -9.42 -1.32
N ALA A 5 -5.05 -10.03 -1.88
CA ALA A 5 -5.55 -9.68 -3.20
C ALA A 5 -6.03 -8.23 -3.26
N ALA A 6 -6.74 -7.76 -2.24
CA ALA A 6 -7.14 -6.37 -2.11
C ALA A 6 -5.93 -5.42 -2.01
N GLN A 7 -4.88 -5.81 -1.27
CA GLN A 7 -3.64 -5.04 -1.17
C GLN A 7 -2.89 -4.97 -2.50
N SER A 8 -2.84 -6.07 -3.26
CA SER A 8 -2.28 -6.07 -4.62
C SER A 8 -3.06 -5.15 -5.56
N LEU A 9 -4.40 -5.19 -5.51
CA LEU A 9 -5.25 -4.29 -6.30
C LEU A 9 -5.06 -2.83 -5.90
N PHE A 10 -4.90 -2.56 -4.60
CA PHE A 10 -4.61 -1.22 -4.11
C PHE A 10 -3.30 -0.69 -4.65
N LEU A 11 -2.23 -1.50 -4.72
CA LEU A 11 -0.96 -1.08 -5.35
C LEU A 11 -1.13 -0.72 -6.82
N VAL A 12 -1.88 -1.51 -7.58
CA VAL A 12 -2.13 -1.22 -9.00
C VAL A 12 -2.93 0.08 -9.13
N PHE A 13 -4.00 0.21 -8.34
CA PHE A 13 -4.79 1.44 -8.27
C PHE A 13 -3.92 2.65 -7.94
N LEU A 14 -3.10 2.56 -6.89
CA LEU A 14 -2.21 3.62 -6.43
C LEU A 14 -1.24 4.04 -7.54
N THR A 15 -0.65 3.07 -8.23
CA THR A 15 0.27 3.32 -9.34
C THR A 15 -0.43 4.10 -10.45
N VAL A 16 -1.62 3.65 -10.88
CA VAL A 16 -2.40 4.34 -11.92
C VAL A 16 -2.85 5.73 -11.45
N PHE A 17 -3.26 5.86 -10.19
CA PHE A 17 -3.68 7.12 -9.59
C PHE A 17 -2.54 8.15 -9.62
N LEU A 18 -1.34 7.75 -9.21
CA LEU A 18 -0.14 8.58 -9.26
C LEU A 18 0.22 8.96 -10.69
N PHE A 19 0.17 8.03 -11.65
CA PHE A 19 0.40 8.36 -13.07
C PHE A 19 -0.57 9.40 -13.61
N ASN A 20 -1.84 9.36 -13.19
CA ASN A 20 -2.85 10.34 -13.63
C ASN A 20 -2.71 11.70 -12.95
N HIS A 21 -2.07 11.77 -11.78
CA HIS A 21 -1.86 13.01 -11.02
C HIS A 21 -0.42 13.52 -11.09
N ALA A 22 0.48 12.77 -11.74
CA ALA A 22 1.87 13.16 -11.91
C ALA A 22 1.95 14.43 -12.75
N ASP A 23 2.66 15.43 -12.24
CA ASP A 23 2.96 16.63 -13.02
C ASP A 23 3.93 16.22 -14.14
N PRO A 24 3.62 16.48 -15.43
CA PRO A 24 4.55 16.22 -16.53
C PRO A 24 5.86 17.03 -16.45
N LYS A 25 5.95 18.02 -15.53
CA LYS A 25 7.18 18.75 -15.19
C LYS A 25 7.77 18.36 -13.83
N GLY A 26 7.17 17.39 -13.14
CA GLY A 26 7.61 16.89 -11.84
C GLY A 26 8.93 16.13 -11.92
N ASP A 27 9.58 16.01 -10.76
CA ASP A 27 10.85 15.29 -10.55
C ASP A 27 10.72 13.78 -10.84
N GLY A 28 9.50 13.23 -10.74
CA GLY A 28 9.24 11.79 -10.81
C GLY A 28 9.24 11.13 -9.43
N MET A 29 9.37 11.90 -8.35
CA MET A 29 9.22 11.41 -6.98
C MET A 29 7.84 10.81 -6.72
N GLU A 30 6.81 11.21 -7.45
CA GLU A 30 5.45 10.66 -7.37
C GLU A 30 5.46 9.16 -7.72
N MET A 31 6.32 8.75 -8.65
CA MET A 31 6.48 7.34 -9.01
C MET A 31 7.25 6.55 -7.95
N VAL A 32 8.14 7.19 -7.20
CA VAL A 32 8.85 6.58 -6.07
C VAL A 32 7.87 6.14 -4.98
N ALA A 33 6.74 6.82 -4.83
CA ALA A 33 5.71 6.45 -3.85
C ALA A 33 5.13 5.05 -4.12
N SER A 34 4.90 4.68 -5.38
CA SER A 34 4.45 3.32 -5.74
C SER A 34 5.49 2.25 -5.40
N GLY A 35 6.77 2.55 -5.65
CA GLY A 35 7.90 1.70 -5.28
C GLY A 35 8.04 1.54 -3.76
N ALA A 36 7.85 2.63 -3.01
CA ALA A 36 7.87 2.63 -1.56
C ALA A 36 6.74 1.78 -0.98
N ALA A 37 5.51 1.90 -1.50
CA ALA A 37 4.39 1.05 -1.09
C ALA A 37 4.68 -0.44 -1.33
N PHE A 38 5.30 -0.79 -2.46
CA PHE A 38 5.68 -2.16 -2.75
C PHE A 38 6.80 -2.69 -1.84
N MET A 39 7.89 -1.93 -1.70
CA MET A 39 9.07 -2.36 -0.94
C MET A 39 8.85 -2.35 0.57
N LEU A 40 8.16 -1.33 1.10
CA LEU A 40 8.01 -1.11 2.55
C LEU A 40 6.75 -1.72 3.13
N ILE A 41 5.72 -2.00 2.31
CA ILE A 41 4.45 -2.55 2.81
C ILE A 41 4.21 -3.95 2.24
N PHE A 42 4.22 -4.11 0.91
CA PHE A 42 3.86 -5.38 0.29
C PHE A 42 4.85 -6.52 0.58
N MET A 43 6.14 -6.28 0.35
CA MET A 43 7.18 -7.30 0.54
C MET A 43 7.32 -7.77 2.00
N PRO A 44 7.35 -6.89 3.02
CA PRO A 44 7.55 -7.34 4.40
C PRO A 44 6.27 -7.83 5.10
N PHE A 45 5.08 -7.41 4.66
CA PHE A 45 3.83 -7.76 5.35
C PHE A 45 2.88 -8.58 4.50
N SER A 46 2.47 -8.08 3.32
CA SER A 46 1.47 -8.73 2.46
C SER A 46 1.93 -10.08 1.90
N LEU A 47 3.19 -10.16 1.46
CA LEU A 47 3.76 -11.37 0.86
C LEU A 47 3.98 -12.48 1.91
N PRO A 48 4.59 -12.24 3.09
CA PRO A 48 4.67 -13.23 4.16
C PRO A 48 3.29 -13.66 4.67
N ALA A 49 2.34 -12.72 4.80
CA ALA A 49 0.96 -13.05 5.17
C ALA A 49 0.32 -14.01 4.17
N PHE A 50 0.57 -13.83 2.86
CA PHE A 50 0.09 -14.73 1.82
C PHE A 50 0.70 -16.12 1.93
N ILE A 51 2.02 -16.21 2.07
CA ILE A 51 2.74 -17.49 2.18
C ILE A 51 2.24 -18.27 3.40
N LEU A 52 2.18 -17.63 4.57
CA LEU A 52 1.68 -18.25 5.81
C LEU A 52 0.23 -18.72 5.68
N ALA A 53 -0.64 -17.88 5.09
CA ALA A 53 -2.03 -18.25 4.87
C ALA A 53 -2.20 -19.40 3.87
N LYS A 54 -1.33 -19.50 2.85
CA LYS A 54 -1.38 -20.57 1.84
C LYS A 54 -0.90 -21.91 2.41
N GLU A 55 0.07 -21.89 3.32
CA GLU A 55 0.53 -23.09 4.02
C GLU A 55 -0.44 -23.58 5.10
N GLY A 56 -1.51 -22.82 5.40
CA GLY A 56 -2.46 -23.16 6.46
C GLY A 56 -1.86 -23.10 7.87
N ARG A 57 -0.67 -22.51 8.02
CA ARG A 57 0.06 -22.42 9.28
C ARG A 57 -0.01 -21.01 9.83
N HIS A 58 -0.08 -20.89 11.16
CA HIS A 58 -0.01 -19.60 11.86
C HIS A 58 -0.99 -18.55 11.30
N LEU A 59 -2.25 -18.97 11.06
CA LEU A 59 -3.29 -18.12 10.45
C LEU A 59 -3.51 -16.80 11.21
N VAL A 60 -3.35 -16.82 12.54
CA VAL A 60 -3.44 -15.61 13.38
C VAL A 60 -2.32 -14.63 13.02
N VAL A 61 -1.08 -15.10 12.86
CA VAL A 61 0.06 -14.26 12.47
C VAL A 61 -0.13 -13.73 11.05
N ALA A 62 -0.61 -14.57 10.13
CA ALA A 62 -0.94 -14.14 8.78
C ALA A 62 -2.03 -13.04 8.77
N ALA A 63 -3.06 -13.18 9.60
CA ALA A 63 -4.11 -12.18 9.74
C ALA A 63 -3.58 -10.86 10.33
N LEU A 64 -2.71 -10.92 11.34
CA LEU A 64 -2.08 -9.75 11.94
C LEU A 64 -1.19 -9.01 10.92
N LEU A 65 -0.35 -9.73 10.18
CA LEU A 65 0.49 -9.14 9.12
C LEU A 65 -0.36 -8.49 8.03
N ALA A 66 -1.42 -9.17 7.58
CA ALA A 66 -2.34 -8.60 6.59
C ALA A 66 -3.08 -7.36 7.14
N GLY A 67 -3.47 -7.36 8.41
CA GLY A 67 -4.09 -6.22 9.08
C GLY A 67 -3.15 -5.03 9.19
N LEU A 68 -1.91 -5.25 9.62
CA LEU A 68 -0.87 -4.21 9.69
C LEU A 68 -0.58 -3.62 8.31
N ALA A 69 -0.46 -4.47 7.29
CA ALA A 69 -0.29 -4.01 5.91
C ALA A 69 -1.46 -3.12 5.47
N ALA A 70 -2.71 -3.50 5.78
CA ALA A 70 -3.88 -2.71 5.43
C ALA A 70 -3.85 -1.33 6.11
N PHE A 71 -3.53 -1.26 7.40
CA PHE A 71 -3.36 0.01 8.11
C PHE A 71 -2.26 0.87 7.50
N ALA A 72 -1.10 0.27 7.17
CA ALA A 72 0.00 0.98 6.54
C ALA A 72 -0.39 1.52 5.15
N TYR A 73 -1.15 0.77 4.35
CA TYR A 73 -1.66 1.25 3.06
C TYR A 73 -2.60 2.44 3.21
N PHE A 74 -3.51 2.41 4.19
CA PHE A 74 -4.39 3.55 4.47
C PHE A 74 -3.62 4.77 4.95
N ALA A 75 -2.64 4.58 5.84
CA ALA A 75 -1.76 5.67 6.30
C ALA A 75 -1.03 6.31 5.12
N PHE A 76 -0.38 5.48 4.29
CA PHE A 76 0.34 5.91 3.11
C PHE A 76 -0.55 6.63 2.10
N TRP A 77 -1.79 6.15 1.92
CA TRP A 77 -2.77 6.79 1.04
C TRP A 77 -3.11 8.22 1.47
N PHE A 78 -3.36 8.43 2.76
CA PHE A 78 -3.68 9.75 3.27
C PHE A 78 -2.51 10.73 3.15
N GLU A 79 -1.27 10.27 3.35
CA GLU A 79 -0.11 11.13 3.13
C GLU A 79 0.04 11.55 1.66
N ILE A 80 -0.19 10.62 0.72
CA ILE A 80 -0.21 10.97 -0.71
C ILE A 80 -1.31 11.99 -1.04
N LEU A 81 -2.52 11.81 -0.49
CA LEU A 81 -3.60 12.77 -0.68
C LEU A 81 -3.28 14.15 -0.09
N ALA A 82 -2.55 14.19 1.02
CA ALA A 82 -2.13 15.42 1.66
C ALA A 82 -1.04 16.12 0.82
N GLU A 83 -0.05 15.38 0.32
CA GLU A 83 0.99 15.89 -0.58
C GLU A 83 0.42 16.44 -1.89
N LEU A 84 -0.60 15.78 -2.45
CA LEU A 84 -1.30 16.24 -3.66
C LEU A 84 -2.29 17.38 -3.38
N GLY A 85 -2.49 17.79 -2.12
CA GLY A 85 -3.40 18.87 -1.73
C GLY A 85 -4.89 18.52 -1.90
N ILE A 86 -5.24 17.23 -2.03
CA ILE A 86 -6.60 16.76 -2.27
C ILE A 86 -7.36 16.66 -0.94
N GLN A 87 -6.75 16.03 0.07
CA GLN A 87 -7.36 15.82 1.38
C GLN A 87 -6.27 15.68 2.44
N GLN A 88 -6.42 16.40 3.56
CA GLN A 88 -5.52 16.29 4.71
C GLN A 88 -5.67 14.93 5.42
N ALA A 89 -4.60 14.47 6.02
CA ALA A 89 -4.65 13.28 6.84
C ALA A 89 -5.51 13.54 8.09
N PRO A 90 -6.32 12.57 8.55
CA PRO A 90 -7.18 12.78 9.72
C PRO A 90 -6.41 12.99 11.04
N TRP A 91 -5.07 12.85 11.03
CA TRP A 91 -4.17 13.08 12.15
C TRP A 91 -3.26 14.30 12.01
N SER A 92 -3.30 15.00 10.87
CA SER A 92 -2.60 16.28 10.67
C SER A 92 -3.44 17.45 11.16
#